data_AF-A0A7S4FNR0-F1
#
_entry.id   AF-A0A7S4FNR0-F1
#
_cell.length_a   1.000
_cell.length_b   1.000
_cell.length_c   1.000
_cell.angle_alpha   90.00
_cell.angle_beta   90.00
_cell.angle_gamma   90.00
#
_symmetry.space_group_name_H-M   'P 1'
#
loop_
_entity.id
_entity.type
_entity.pdbx_description
1 polymer ?
#
loop_
_entity_poly.entity_id
_entity_poly.type
_entity_poly.pdbx_seq_one_letter_code
_entity_poly.pdbx_strand_id
1 'polypeptide(L)'
;TDANDTSSRSHSAVQLLVHQVNFVQGGTKTTGRLNLVDLAGSEKVGKTGAEGDRLKEAQAINLSLTLLGQVIYKLTDGSSLHIPYRDSKLTRILQDSFGGNSRTALLCAVSPSTFNQLETISTLQFASRAKNIQNKPRVNKEMNISELQWAYRKAQEEIMMLKDKLSDAQARLQRHSE
;
A
#
# COMPACT_ATOMS: atom_id res chain seq x y z
N THR A 1 -23.35 -22.43 6.93
CA THR A 1 -23.61 -22.35 8.38
C THR A 1 -24.10 -20.95 8.67
N ASP A 2 -25.33 -20.83 9.17
CA ASP A 2 -26.06 -19.56 9.40
C ASP A 2 -25.48 -18.66 10.51
N ALA A 3 -24.23 -18.89 10.94
CA ALA A 3 -23.55 -18.11 11.97
C ALA A 3 -22.60 -17.02 11.40
N ASN A 4 -22.19 -17.12 10.13
CA ASN A 4 -21.19 -16.22 9.51
C ASN A 4 -21.73 -15.44 8.28
N ASP A 5 -23.06 -15.38 8.09
CA ASP A 5 -23.64 -14.97 6.79
C ASP A 5 -23.40 -13.49 6.45
N THR A 6 -23.15 -12.65 7.45
CA THR A 6 -22.93 -11.20 7.26
C THR A 6 -21.45 -10.79 7.38
N SER A 7 -20.67 -11.44 8.25
CA SER A 7 -19.26 -11.11 8.48
C SER A 7 -18.35 -11.51 7.33
N SER A 8 -18.69 -12.58 6.59
CA SER A 8 -17.87 -13.06 5.47
C SER A 8 -18.02 -12.24 4.18
N ARG A 9 -18.89 -11.22 4.15
CA ARG A 9 -19.33 -10.56 2.91
C ARG A 9 -18.92 -9.10 2.74
N SER A 10 -18.11 -8.55 3.64
CA SER A 10 -17.62 -7.18 3.48
C SER A 10 -16.23 -7.01 4.09
N HIS A 11 -15.50 -6.01 3.59
CA HIS A 11 -14.24 -5.58 4.19
C HIS A 11 -14.51 -4.38 5.10
N SER A 12 -13.91 -4.37 6.28
CA SER A 12 -13.97 -3.23 7.21
C SER A 12 -12.59 -2.62 7.37
N ALA A 13 -12.51 -1.29 7.38
CA ALA A 13 -11.26 -0.57 7.56
C ALA A 13 -11.47 0.59 8.53
N VAL A 14 -10.68 0.60 9.60
CA VAL A 14 -10.61 1.68 10.58
C VAL A 14 -9.24 2.31 10.52
N GLN A 15 -9.20 3.63 10.38
CA GLN A 15 -7.96 4.39 10.35
C GLN A 15 -7.89 5.32 11.55
N LEU A 16 -6.84 5.16 12.35
CA LEU A 16 -6.48 6.06 13.44
C LEU A 16 -5.33 6.95 12.99
N LEU A 17 -5.57 8.26 12.99
CA LEU A 17 -4.59 9.28 12.64
C LEU A 17 -4.17 10.02 13.91
N VAL A 18 -2.88 10.00 14.20
CA VAL A 18 -2.31 10.63 15.39
C VAL A 18 -1.41 11.77 14.96
N HIS A 19 -1.77 13.00 15.32
CA HIS A 19 -0.93 14.15 15.12
C HIS A 19 -0.22 14.50 16.43
N GLN A 20 1.10 14.61 16.36
CA GLN A 20 1.94 14.96 17.49
C GLN A 20 2.74 16.22 17.16
N VAL A 21 2.85 17.12 18.14
CA VAL A 21 3.73 18.28 18.09
C VAL A 21 4.74 18.16 19.23
N ASN A 22 6.03 18.18 18.90
CA ASN A 22 7.10 18.17 19.88
C ASN A 22 7.53 19.61 20.20
N PHE A 23 7.07 20.14 21.33
CA PHE A 23 7.40 21.50 21.77
C PHE A 23 8.83 21.65 22.28
N VAL A 24 9.48 20.57 22.72
CA VAL A 24 10.89 20.59 23.16
C VAL A 24 11.83 20.67 21.97
N GLN A 25 11.45 20.09 20.82
CA GLN A 25 12.25 20.06 19.60
C GLN A 25 11.73 21.06 18.55
N GLY A 26 11.57 22.32 18.97
CA GLY A 26 11.26 23.44 18.09
C GLY A 26 9.92 23.33 17.35
N GLY A 27 8.94 22.65 17.93
CA GLY A 27 7.59 22.52 17.37
C GLY A 27 7.49 21.56 16.18
N THR A 28 8.43 20.61 16.05
CA THR A 28 8.39 19.57 15.01
C THR A 28 7.06 18.82 15.07
N LYS A 29 6.39 18.65 13.93
CA LYS A 29 5.13 17.90 13.84
C LYS A 29 5.37 16.54 13.21
N THR A 30 4.75 15.51 13.75
CA THR A 30 4.78 14.16 13.20
C THR A 30 3.37 13.59 13.12
N THR A 31 3.10 12.83 12.07
CA THR A 31 1.80 12.19 11.87
C THR A 31 1.95 10.67 11.82
N GLY A 32 1.38 9.97 12.79
CA GLY A 32 1.24 8.52 12.80
C GLY A 32 -0.07 8.09 12.17
N ARG A 33 -0.07 7.01 11.39
CA ARG A 33 -1.28 6.41 10.83
C ARG A 33 -1.31 4.92 11.14
N LEU A 34 -2.33 4.47 11.85
CA LEU A 34 -2.60 3.06 12.11
C LEU A 34 -3.86 2.65 11.34
N ASN A 35 -3.71 1.66 10.46
CA ASN A 35 -4.83 1.08 9.72
C ASN A 35 -5.13 -0.30 10.31
N LEU A 36 -6.36 -0.51 10.77
CA LEU A 36 -6.89 -1.80 11.19
C LEU A 36 -7.89 -2.25 10.12
N VAL A 37 -7.56 -3.33 9.43
CA VAL A 37 -8.36 -3.79 8.29
C VAL A 37 -8.77 -5.24 8.53
N ASP A 38 -10.07 -5.47 8.51
CA ASP A 38 -10.70 -6.79 8.55
C ASP A 38 -11.17 -7.13 7.13
N LEU A 39 -10.69 -8.26 6.63
CA LEU A 39 -10.95 -8.69 5.26
C LEU A 39 -12.07 -9.73 5.25
N ALA A 40 -12.91 -9.65 4.22
CA ALA A 40 -13.92 -10.67 3.95
C ALA A 40 -13.29 -12.07 3.75
N GLY A 41 -14.14 -13.09 3.77
CA GLY A 41 -13.74 -14.47 3.55
C GLY A 41 -13.01 -14.66 2.21
N SER A 42 -11.89 -15.40 2.24
CA SER A 42 -11.09 -15.71 1.04
C SER A 42 -11.55 -16.99 0.33
N GLU A 43 -12.60 -17.63 0.81
CA GLU A 43 -13.13 -18.86 0.25
C GLU A 43 -13.72 -18.69 -1.16
N LYS A 44 -13.55 -19.72 -1.98
CA LYS A 44 -14.09 -19.72 -3.34
C LYS A 44 -15.63 -19.73 -3.33
N VAL A 45 -16.22 -18.83 -4.12
CA VAL A 45 -17.68 -18.71 -4.31
C VAL A 45 -18.35 -20.04 -4.68
N GLY A 46 -17.68 -20.92 -5.43
CA GLY A 46 -18.24 -22.23 -5.81
C GLY A 46 -18.57 -23.17 -4.64
N LYS A 47 -18.02 -22.92 -3.44
CA LYS A 47 -18.34 -23.70 -2.22
C LYS A 47 -19.48 -23.10 -1.39
N THR A 48 -19.93 -21.88 -1.70
CA THR A 48 -20.91 -21.18 -0.87
C THR A 48 -22.36 -21.53 -1.22
N GLY A 49 -22.59 -22.19 -2.36
CA GLY A 49 -23.94 -22.52 -2.85
C GLY A 49 -24.76 -21.27 -3.17
N ALA A 50 -24.13 -20.10 -3.38
CA ALA A 50 -24.80 -18.86 -3.66
C ALA A 50 -25.37 -18.82 -5.09
N GLU A 51 -26.64 -18.42 -5.23
CA GLU A 51 -27.34 -18.30 -6.51
C GLU A 51 -27.87 -16.87 -6.72
N GLY A 52 -28.19 -16.52 -7.98
CA GLY A 52 -28.80 -15.24 -8.32
C GLY A 52 -27.97 -14.02 -7.92
N ASP A 53 -28.59 -13.04 -7.27
CA ASP A 53 -27.88 -11.81 -6.86
C ASP A 53 -26.86 -12.03 -5.73
N ARG A 54 -27.04 -13.08 -4.90
CA ARG A 54 -26.04 -13.48 -3.90
C ARG A 54 -24.75 -13.97 -4.55
N LEU A 55 -24.85 -14.60 -5.73
CA LEU A 55 -23.67 -15.01 -6.50
C LEU A 55 -22.89 -13.79 -7.00
N LYS A 56 -23.58 -12.76 -7.52
CA LYS A 56 -22.95 -11.52 -7.99
C LYS A 56 -22.24 -10.79 -6.86
N GLU A 57 -22.85 -10.72 -5.69
CA GLU A 57 -22.25 -10.12 -4.50
C GLU A 57 -20.98 -10.88 -4.08
N ALA A 58 -21.07 -12.21 -3.94
CA ALA A 58 -19.94 -13.06 -3.58
C ALA A 58 -18.78 -12.96 -4.60
N GLN A 59 -19.08 -12.80 -5.89
CA GLN A 59 -18.10 -12.54 -6.93
C GLN A 59 -17.40 -11.18 -6.76
N ALA A 60 -18.16 -10.12 -6.45
CA ALA A 60 -17.59 -8.79 -6.23
C ALA A 60 -16.67 -8.73 -5.00
N ILE A 61 -17.04 -9.41 -3.91
CA ILE A 61 -16.21 -9.55 -2.70
C ILE A 61 -14.90 -10.26 -3.04
N ASN A 62 -14.97 -11.42 -3.69
CA ASN A 62 -13.79 -12.19 -4.06
C ASN A 62 -12.92 -11.52 -5.12
N LEU A 63 -13.49 -10.64 -5.96
CA LEU A 63 -12.73 -9.85 -6.91
C LEU A 63 -11.71 -8.96 -6.19
N SER A 64 -12.12 -8.26 -5.12
CA SER A 64 -11.21 -7.39 -4.37
C SER A 64 -10.03 -8.14 -3.72
N LEU A 65 -10.26 -9.35 -3.20
CA LEU A 65 -9.20 -10.22 -2.67
C LEU A 65 -8.31 -10.81 -3.77
N THR A 66 -8.89 -11.14 -4.93
CA THR A 66 -8.14 -11.58 -6.11
C THR A 66 -7.19 -10.49 -6.58
N LEU A 67 -7.68 -9.25 -6.69
CA LEU A 67 -6.87 -8.09 -7.07
C LEU A 67 -5.80 -7.77 -6.02
N LEU A 68 -6.09 -7.94 -4.73
CA LEU A 68 -5.06 -7.87 -3.68
C LEU A 68 -3.98 -8.95 -3.89
N GLY A 69 -4.36 -10.18 -4.19
CA GLY A 69 -3.42 -11.26 -4.54
C GLY A 69 -2.55 -10.92 -5.75
N GLN A 70 -3.10 -10.27 -6.77
CA GLN A 70 -2.35 -9.81 -7.94
C GLN A 70 -1.35 -8.70 -7.60
N VAL A 71 -1.75 -7.73 -6.77
CA VAL A 71 -0.84 -6.68 -6.26
C VAL A 71 0.36 -7.31 -5.54
N ILE A 72 0.09 -8.25 -4.63
CA ILE A 72 1.15 -8.97 -3.89
C ILE A 72 2.07 -9.73 -4.85
N TYR A 73 1.51 -10.49 -5.79
CA TYR A 73 2.28 -11.21 -6.79
C TYR A 73 3.21 -10.27 -7.56
N LYS A 74 2.67 -9.16 -8.07
CA LYS A 74 3.42 -8.16 -8.86
C LYS A 74 4.52 -7.47 -8.05
N LEU A 75 4.30 -7.23 -6.76
CA LEU A 75 5.32 -6.69 -5.85
C LEU A 75 6.48 -7.66 -5.63
N THR A 76 6.23 -8.97 -5.69
CA THR A 76 7.24 -10.00 -5.42
C THR A 76 7.92 -10.55 -6.68
N ASP A 77 7.30 -10.40 -7.85
CA ASP A 77 7.82 -10.90 -9.13
C ASP A 77 9.04 -10.10 -9.64
N GLY A 78 9.27 -8.89 -9.10
CA GLY A 78 10.47 -8.06 -9.37
C GLY A 78 10.58 -7.50 -10.80
N SER A 79 9.75 -7.99 -11.73
CA SER A 79 9.74 -7.64 -13.16
C SER A 79 8.85 -6.45 -13.50
N SER A 80 7.94 -6.09 -12.58
CA SER A 80 6.78 -5.26 -12.91
C SER A 80 7.02 -3.80 -12.57
N LEU A 81 7.03 -2.94 -13.60
CA LEU A 81 7.17 -1.49 -13.45
C LEU A 81 5.91 -0.84 -12.82
N HIS A 82 4.75 -1.45 -13.02
CA HIS A 82 3.46 -0.94 -12.56
C HIS A 82 2.75 -1.96 -11.66
N ILE A 83 2.29 -1.49 -10.50
CA ILE A 83 1.51 -2.28 -9.55
C ILE A 83 0.04 -1.82 -9.60
N PRO A 84 -0.93 -2.72 -9.84
CA PRO A 84 -2.31 -2.37 -10.16
C PRO A 84 -3.15 -2.03 -8.91
N TYR A 85 -2.68 -1.12 -8.05
CA TYR A 85 -3.45 -0.73 -6.86
C TYR A 85 -4.81 -0.12 -7.20
N ARG A 86 -4.96 0.47 -8.39
CA ARG A 86 -6.17 1.21 -8.80
C ARG A 86 -7.35 0.29 -9.14
N ASP A 87 -7.11 -0.99 -9.35
CA ASP A 87 -8.12 -1.94 -9.86
C ASP A 87 -9.20 -2.25 -8.80
N SER A 88 -8.93 -2.01 -7.51
CA SER A 88 -9.94 -2.07 -6.46
C SER A 88 -9.79 -0.94 -5.44
N LYS A 89 -10.91 -0.55 -4.80
CA LYS A 89 -10.88 0.40 -3.68
C LYS A 89 -10.04 -0.13 -2.51
N LEU A 90 -10.11 -1.43 -2.25
CA LEU A 90 -9.36 -2.09 -1.19
C LEU A 90 -7.84 -1.96 -1.39
N THR A 91 -7.35 -2.28 -2.59
CA THR A 91 -5.93 -2.19 -2.93
C THR A 91 -5.43 -0.74 -2.93
N ARG A 92 -6.29 0.25 -3.23
CA ARG A 92 -5.95 1.68 -3.08
C ARG A 92 -5.79 2.08 -1.61
N ILE A 93 -6.71 1.65 -0.74
CA ILE A 93 -6.62 1.93 0.70
C ILE A 93 -5.35 1.31 1.30
N LEU A 94 -5.01 0.10 0.84
CA LEU A 94 -3.87 -0.69 1.32
C LEU A 94 -2.56 -0.41 0.57
N GLN A 95 -2.52 0.58 -0.32
CA GLN A 95 -1.35 0.85 -1.17
C GLN A 95 -0.08 1.13 -0.34
N ASP A 96 -0.22 1.86 0.77
CA ASP A 96 0.91 2.12 1.67
C ASP A 96 1.33 0.86 2.45
N SER A 97 0.37 -0.03 2.73
CA SER A 97 0.59 -1.25 3.50
C SER A 97 1.38 -2.30 2.73
N PHE A 98 1.27 -2.36 1.41
CA PHE A 98 1.97 -3.32 0.57
C PHE A 98 2.84 -2.59 -0.46
N GLY A 99 4.14 -2.48 -0.22
CA GLY A 99 5.13 -1.84 -1.09
C GLY A 99 5.36 -0.34 -0.83
N GLY A 100 4.63 0.26 0.12
CA GLY A 100 4.67 1.71 0.39
C GLY A 100 5.30 2.10 1.73
N ASN A 101 4.87 3.25 2.24
CA ASN A 101 5.33 3.82 3.51
C ASN A 101 4.48 3.34 4.69
N SER A 102 4.68 2.08 5.09
CA SER A 102 4.01 1.51 6.25
C SER A 102 4.84 0.39 6.88
N ARG A 103 4.71 0.23 8.20
CA ARG A 103 5.04 -1.04 8.86
C ARG A 103 3.76 -1.87 8.89
N THR A 104 3.79 -3.01 8.24
CA THR A 104 2.59 -3.82 8.03
C THR A 104 2.73 -5.18 8.67
N ALA A 105 1.72 -5.58 9.43
CA ALA A 105 1.54 -6.94 9.89
C ALA A 105 0.32 -7.54 9.18
N LEU A 106 0.44 -8.77 8.73
CA LEU A 106 -0.65 -9.53 8.11
C LEU A 106 -0.93 -10.74 8.98
N LEU A 107 -2.17 -10.85 9.47
CA LEU A 107 -2.64 -12.02 10.21
C LEU A 107 -3.42 -12.93 9.25
N CYS A 108 -2.97 -14.18 9.11
CA CYS A 108 -3.65 -15.17 8.29
C CYS A 108 -4.40 -16.16 9.19
N ALA A 109 -5.72 -16.03 9.26
CA ALA A 109 -6.58 -16.99 9.95
C ALA A 109 -6.81 -18.22 9.05
N VAL A 110 -6.46 -19.40 9.55
CA VAL A 110 -6.61 -20.68 8.82
C VAL A 110 -7.33 -21.70 9.67
N SER A 111 -8.02 -22.63 9.03
CA SER A 111 -8.72 -23.73 9.71
C SER A 111 -7.83 -24.96 9.80
N PRO A 112 -7.76 -25.65 10.96
CA PRO A 112 -7.03 -26.92 11.09
C PRO A 112 -7.81 -28.12 10.52
N SER A 113 -9.07 -27.93 10.10
CA SER A 113 -9.91 -29.01 9.59
C SER A 113 -9.47 -29.49 8.21
N THR A 114 -9.46 -30.81 8.00
CA THR A 114 -9.20 -31.44 6.69
C THR A 114 -10.21 -30.99 5.63
N PHE A 115 -11.45 -30.69 6.01
CA PHE A 115 -12.47 -30.13 5.12
C PHE A 115 -12.02 -28.82 4.46
N ASN A 116 -11.22 -28.01 5.18
CA ASN A 116 -10.74 -26.71 4.74
C ASN A 116 -9.29 -26.73 4.25
N GLN A 117 -8.68 -27.91 4.09
CA GLN A 117 -7.25 -28.06 3.76
C GLN A 117 -6.84 -27.24 2.53
N LEU A 118 -7.66 -27.25 1.46
CA LEU A 118 -7.38 -26.50 0.23
C LEU A 118 -7.39 -24.97 0.42
N GLU A 119 -8.29 -24.45 1.26
CA GLU A 119 -8.33 -23.02 1.57
C GLU A 119 -7.13 -22.63 2.45
N THR A 120 -6.81 -23.45 3.45
CA THR A 120 -5.63 -23.27 4.30
C THR A 120 -4.33 -23.23 3.48
N ILE A 121 -4.16 -24.13 2.51
CA ILE A 121 -3.00 -24.11 1.60
C ILE A 121 -2.97 -22.80 0.80
N SER A 122 -4.11 -22.38 0.24
CA SER A 122 -4.22 -21.15 -0.55
C SER A 122 -3.83 -19.91 0.28
N THR A 123 -4.31 -19.82 1.53
CA THR A 123 -3.99 -18.74 2.46
C THR A 123 -2.50 -18.74 2.85
N LEU A 124 -1.91 -19.91 3.11
CA LEU A 124 -0.48 -20.00 3.44
C LEU A 124 0.42 -19.64 2.26
N GLN A 125 0.03 -20.00 1.03
CA GLN A 125 0.74 -19.57 -0.18
C GLN A 125 0.65 -18.06 -0.39
N PHE A 126 -0.51 -17.46 -0.14
CA PHE A 126 -0.68 -16.01 -0.13
C PHE A 126 0.24 -15.34 0.90
N ALA A 127 0.24 -15.85 2.14
CA ALA A 127 1.10 -15.35 3.23
C ALA A 127 2.58 -15.45 2.89
N SER A 128 3.01 -16.57 2.30
CA SER A 128 4.39 -16.80 1.87
C SER A 128 4.86 -15.76 0.85
N ARG A 129 4.01 -15.42 -0.13
CA ARG A 129 4.30 -14.31 -1.07
C ARG A 129 4.32 -12.98 -0.35
N ALA A 130 3.28 -12.67 0.45
CA ALA A 130 3.17 -11.41 1.16
C ALA A 130 4.38 -11.12 2.06
N LYS A 131 4.98 -12.15 2.66
CA LYS A 131 6.20 -12.05 3.48
C LYS A 131 7.40 -11.45 2.73
N ASN A 132 7.46 -11.62 1.41
CA ASN A 132 8.59 -11.15 0.59
C ASN A 132 8.40 -9.70 0.09
N ILE A 133 7.28 -9.04 0.42
CA ILE A 133 7.04 -7.65 0.05
C ILE A 133 7.99 -6.74 0.84
N GLN A 134 8.67 -5.85 0.13
CA GLN A 134 9.54 -4.85 0.73
C GLN A 134 8.83 -3.50 0.85
N ASN A 135 8.50 -3.11 2.08
CA ASN A 135 8.04 -1.76 2.38
C ASN A 135 9.21 -0.81 2.61
N LYS A 136 8.95 0.49 2.45
CA LYS A 136 9.92 1.56 2.69
C LYS A 136 9.40 2.50 3.78
N PRO A 137 9.29 2.03 5.04
CA PRO A 137 8.75 2.84 6.13
C PRO A 137 9.65 4.03 6.44
N ARG A 138 9.06 5.21 6.56
CA ARG A 138 9.68 6.49 6.88
C ARG A 138 8.79 7.22 7.89
N VAL A 139 9.42 8.00 8.78
CA VAL A 139 8.68 8.83 9.73
C VAL A 139 8.03 9.99 8.97
N ASN A 140 6.72 10.16 9.11
CA ASN A 140 6.02 11.32 8.54
C ASN A 140 6.27 12.53 9.44
N LYS A 141 7.40 13.21 9.22
CA LYS A 141 7.79 14.44 9.90
C LYS A 141 7.50 15.63 8.98
N GLU A 142 6.81 16.64 9.50
CA GLU A 142 6.77 17.96 8.89
C GLU A 142 7.95 18.77 9.41
N MET A 143 8.64 19.43 8.50
CA MET A 143 9.72 20.36 8.84
C MET A 143 9.16 21.57 9.57
N ASN A 144 9.87 22.06 10.58
CA ASN A 144 9.53 23.33 11.20
C ASN A 144 9.88 24.52 10.28
N ILE A 145 9.41 25.73 10.61
CA ILE A 145 9.61 26.92 9.76
C ILE A 145 11.09 27.19 9.48
N SER A 146 11.96 27.02 10.49
CA SER A 146 13.39 27.26 10.35
C SER A 146 14.07 26.23 9.44
N GLU A 147 13.73 24.94 9.60
CA GLU A 147 14.16 23.84 8.73
C GLU A 147 13.69 24.07 7.29
N LEU A 148 12.43 24.48 7.09
CA LEU A 148 11.87 24.84 5.78
C LEU A 148 12.60 26.01 5.13
N GLN A 149 12.86 27.09 5.88
CA GLN A 149 13.60 28.25 5.37
C GLN A 149 15.05 27.90 4.99
N TRP A 150 15.70 27.01 5.75
CA TRP A 150 17.03 26.51 5.42
C TRP A 150 17.00 25.65 4.14
N ALA A 151 16.08 24.69 4.05
CA ALA A 151 15.91 23.84 2.88
C ALA A 151 15.58 24.66 1.62
N TYR A 152 14.73 25.68 1.75
CA TYR A 152 14.40 26.60 0.66
C TYR A 152 15.63 27.35 0.14
N ARG A 153 16.47 27.90 1.04
CA ARG A 153 17.71 28.57 0.64
C ARG A 153 18.68 27.63 -0.07
N LYS A 154 18.87 26.41 0.44
CA LYS A 154 19.71 25.40 -0.21
C LYS A 154 19.20 25.02 -1.59
N ALA A 155 17.89 24.83 -1.75
CA ALA A 155 17.29 24.56 -3.04
C ALA A 155 17.48 25.73 -4.04
N GLN A 156 17.40 26.99 -3.57
CA GLN A 156 17.67 28.16 -4.42
C GLN A 156 19.13 28.21 -4.90
N GLU A 157 20.09 27.93 -4.01
CA GLU A 157 21.52 27.83 -4.38
C GLU A 157 21.75 26.73 -5.44
N GLU A 158 21.14 25.57 -5.25
CA GLU A 158 21.26 24.44 -6.18
C GLU A 158 20.61 24.73 -7.54
N ILE A 159 19.43 25.36 -7.55
CA ILE A 159 18.78 25.81 -8.78
C ILE A 159 19.67 26.82 -9.53
N MET A 160 20.31 27.75 -8.82
CA MET A 160 21.21 28.72 -9.43
C MET A 160 22.43 28.03 -10.06
N MET A 161 23.06 27.10 -9.35
CA MET A 161 24.18 26.31 -9.88
C MET A 161 23.77 25.45 -11.09
N LEU A 162 22.59 24.82 -11.06
CA LEU A 162 22.10 23.99 -12.17
C LEU A 162 21.77 24.84 -13.40
N LYS A 163 21.21 26.04 -13.23
CA LYS A 163 20.96 26.99 -14.32
C LYS A 163 22.25 27.44 -14.99
N ASP A 164 23.29 27.72 -14.21
CA ASP A 164 24.61 28.12 -14.71
C ASP A 164 25.23 26.98 -15.54
N LYS A 165 25.27 25.77 -14.98
CA LYS A 165 25.74 24.56 -15.70
C LYS A 165 24.94 24.28 -16.98
N LEU A 166 23.63 24.50 -16.95
CA LEU A 166 22.76 24.32 -18.12
C LEU A 166 23.09 25.34 -19.22
N SER A 167 23.29 26.62 -18.85
CA SER A 167 23.71 27.67 -19.77
C SER A 167 25.05 27.35 -20.42
N ASP A 168 26.03 26.90 -19.62
CA ASP A 168 27.33 26.47 -20.11
C ASP A 168 27.24 25.29 -21.07
N ALA A 169 26.42 24.28 -20.75
CA ALA A 169 26.20 23.13 -21.61
C ALA A 169 25.53 23.54 -22.94
N GLN A 170 24.54 24.43 -22.90
CA GLN A 170 23.88 24.97 -24.10
C GLN A 170 24.86 25.76 -24.99
N ALA A 171 25.70 26.60 -24.39
CA ALA A 171 26.72 27.36 -25.10
C ALA A 171 27.81 26.47 -25.72
N ARG A 172 28.11 25.32 -25.12
CA ARG A 172 29.01 24.31 -25.72
C ARG A 172 28.36 23.58 -26.89
N LEU A 173 27.06 23.27 -26.77
CA LEU A 173 26.31 22.58 -27.82
C LEU A 173 26.19 23.47 -29.08
N GLN A 174 25.86 24.75 -28.92
CA GLN A 174 25.78 25.72 -30.02
C GLN A 174 27.13 25.85 -30.75
N ARG A 175 28.24 25.87 -30.02
CA ARG A 175 29.60 25.93 -30.58
C ARG A 175 30.05 24.65 -31.31
N HIS A 176 29.36 23.52 -31.12
CA HIS A 176 29.63 22.28 -31.86
C HIS A 176 28.67 22.05 -33.03
N SER A 177 27.62 22.86 -33.14
CA SER A 177 26.66 22.83 -34.24
C SER A 177 26.93 23.87 -35.34
N GLU A 178 27.93 24.73 -35.15
CA GLU A 178 28.52 25.64 -36.15
C GLU A 178 29.82 25.02 -36.70
#